data_AF-A0A0J6YMK3-F1
#
_entry.id   AF-A0A0J6YMK3-F1
#
_cell.length_a   1.000
_cell.length_b   1.000
_cell.length_c   1.000
_cell.angle_alpha   90.00
_cell.angle_beta   90.00
_cell.angle_gamma   90.00
#
_symmetry.space_group_name_H-M   'P 1'
#
loop_
_entity.id
_entity.type
_entity.pdbx_description
1 polymer ?
#
loop_
_entity_poly.entity_id
_entity_poly.type
_entity_poly.pdbx_seq_one_letter_code
_entity_poly.pdbx_strand_id
1 'polypeptide(L)'
;MRRSPSARPWCYIQSILPSPKQHCRSISKASPLSYHHRPESMDMGSSRTDWNSNDEFFKFTRGRFIVDEVENLRKREIRFDMNSLARVAADSVGAARCIAIEKYPDGMFNKAFLMSMDDGREVIAKVPNPNAGVPHFTTASEVATMDFKQWLSVSFSHYGSLYYTEDVQPLGGNHFVKNGKAVRDSEFAIGPATGRDWCDAGRSNLDIEKGPWASLTQYLQAVGTREVKAIQSLEPPKSTALFCGPKLYRPDTEKKLTALACLVTSRPSLTTTPDPAFLDWDGVEPETLDLAPRPNLSGLSPEEQSAAVHEYTIQNVFIGWRKLMHAKNPDLYKVVEFRRTAAYGLIFLAHRMFEYGEAHFQSLLVDLKDTWTDLPAITSDTPFPFDFSEADFERIKLDSDGAVAGTELVAEVKERMGDLWPDKGFIEQERYDECKAALHKVKGLILEQLAETDEEKAETDVSSDFRSIKQVLREISATAKSDSEKAAPYDSIRSGYDISTNGIWIVNNGQNVLWLPPQYRPETFTVADSTVAIGCRSGCLLVMRFQRM
;
A
#
# COMPACT_ATOMS: atom_id res chain seq x y z
N MET A 1 -23.88 29.38 -23.28
CA MET A 1 -22.74 29.83 -22.47
C MET A 1 -21.87 28.61 -22.21
N ARG A 2 -20.64 28.57 -22.72
CA ARG A 2 -19.69 27.51 -22.33
C ARG A 2 -19.43 27.68 -20.83
N ARG A 3 -19.71 26.66 -20.02
CA ARG A 3 -19.32 26.64 -18.61
C ARG A 3 -17.78 26.69 -18.58
N SER A 4 -17.22 27.47 -17.67
CA SER A 4 -15.79 27.29 -17.38
C SER A 4 -15.63 25.91 -16.76
N PRO A 5 -14.67 25.08 -17.22
CA PRO A 5 -14.35 23.83 -16.57
C PRO A 5 -14.18 24.10 -15.07
N SER A 6 -14.69 23.21 -14.23
CA SER A 6 -14.42 23.32 -12.80
C SER A 6 -12.90 23.18 -12.60
N ALA A 7 -12.19 24.31 -12.52
CA ALA A 7 -10.72 24.29 -12.45
C ALA A 7 -10.24 23.61 -11.15
N ARG A 8 -11.09 23.58 -10.12
CA ARG A 8 -10.78 23.04 -8.79
C ARG A 8 -10.68 21.51 -8.75
N PRO A 9 -11.66 20.71 -9.21
CA PRO A 9 -11.52 19.25 -9.31
C PRO A 9 -10.33 18.81 -10.17
N TRP A 10 -10.02 19.55 -11.24
CA TRP A 10 -8.89 19.28 -12.13
C TRP A 10 -7.52 19.47 -11.48
N CYS A 11 -7.30 20.63 -10.87
CA CYS A 11 -6.08 20.90 -10.09
C CYS A 11 -5.91 19.87 -8.96
N TYR A 12 -7.03 19.45 -8.36
CA TYR A 12 -7.03 18.44 -7.31
C TYR A 12 -6.65 17.05 -7.82
N ILE A 13 -7.25 16.56 -8.92
CA ILE A 13 -6.89 15.26 -9.50
C ILE A 13 -5.40 15.22 -9.82
N GLN A 14 -4.84 16.29 -10.39
CA GLN A 14 -3.39 16.40 -10.62
C GLN A 14 -2.56 16.30 -9.33
N SER A 15 -3.08 16.80 -8.19
CA SER A 15 -2.42 16.70 -6.87
C SER A 15 -2.56 15.33 -6.18
N ILE A 16 -3.60 14.55 -6.50
CA ILE A 16 -3.86 13.20 -5.93
C ILE A 16 -3.54 12.03 -6.87
N LEU A 17 -3.24 12.30 -8.14
CA LEU A 17 -2.56 11.33 -8.98
C LEU A 17 -1.35 10.86 -8.18
N PRO A 18 -1.15 9.54 -8.02
CA PRO A 18 0.00 9.03 -7.31
C PRO A 18 1.19 9.56 -8.08
N SER A 19 1.86 10.53 -7.49
CA SER A 19 3.28 10.44 -7.29
C SER A 19 3.49 9.10 -6.57
N PRO A 20 3.90 8.01 -7.24
CA PRO A 20 4.37 6.83 -6.54
C PRO A 20 5.79 7.15 -6.09
N LYS A 21 5.96 8.28 -5.41
CA LYS A 21 7.21 8.58 -4.73
C LYS A 21 7.08 7.86 -3.43
N GLN A 22 7.78 6.73 -3.36
CA GLN A 22 8.49 6.47 -2.13
C GLN A 22 9.23 7.77 -1.84
N HIS A 23 8.72 8.59 -0.91
CA HIS A 23 9.58 9.50 -0.18
C HIS A 23 10.65 8.58 0.40
N CYS A 24 11.77 8.47 -0.32
CA CYS A 24 13.04 8.18 0.29
C CYS A 24 13.32 9.41 1.13
N ARG A 25 12.66 9.51 2.30
CA ARG A 25 13.22 10.27 3.40
C ARG A 25 14.66 9.83 3.44
N SER A 26 15.56 10.79 3.28
CA SER A 26 17.00 10.57 3.31
C SER A 26 17.31 9.48 4.32
N ILE A 27 17.99 8.42 3.87
CA ILE A 27 18.47 7.31 4.69
C ILE A 27 19.43 7.80 5.80
N SER A 28 19.69 9.12 5.89
CA SER A 28 20.71 9.73 6.73
C SER A 28 20.43 9.79 8.24
N LYS A 29 19.42 9.10 8.81
CA LYS A 29 19.27 9.04 10.28
C LYS A 29 18.87 7.70 10.88
N ALA A 30 18.35 6.75 10.10
CA ALA A 30 18.18 5.38 10.60
C ALA A 30 19.53 4.66 10.45
N SER A 31 20.25 4.53 11.56
CA SER A 31 21.42 3.65 11.57
C SER A 31 20.94 2.26 11.17
N PRO A 32 21.54 1.63 10.14
CA PRO A 32 21.36 0.21 9.95
C PRO A 32 21.73 -0.49 11.27
N LEU A 33 21.05 -1.59 11.60
CA LEU A 33 21.48 -2.44 12.70
C LEU A 33 22.79 -3.12 12.29
N SER A 34 23.90 -2.38 12.39
CA SER A 34 25.23 -2.86 12.09
C SER A 34 25.71 -3.71 13.26
N TYR A 35 25.64 -5.03 13.12
CA TYR A 35 26.34 -5.93 14.03
C TYR A 35 27.77 -6.10 13.53
N HIS A 36 28.65 -5.15 13.89
CA HIS A 36 30.08 -5.39 13.81
C HIS A 36 30.48 -6.38 14.91
N HIS A 37 30.40 -7.67 14.62
CA HIS A 37 31.21 -8.64 15.34
C HIS A 37 32.65 -8.47 14.85
N ARG A 38 33.40 -7.54 15.48
CA ARG A 38 34.87 -7.57 15.43
C ARG A 38 35.29 -8.70 16.37
N PRO A 39 35.85 -9.82 15.88
CA PRO A 39 36.39 -10.82 16.78
C PRO A 39 37.70 -10.26 17.34
N GLU A 40 37.66 -9.75 18.57
CA GLU A 40 38.86 -9.66 19.38
C GLU A 40 39.29 -11.09 19.72
N SER A 41 40.47 -11.46 19.22
CA SER A 41 41.15 -12.76 19.38
C SER A 41 40.45 -13.98 18.73
N MET A 42 41.14 -14.56 17.74
CA MET A 42 40.83 -15.87 17.17
C MET A 42 40.89 -16.93 18.26
N ASP A 43 39.73 -17.48 18.63
CA ASP A 43 39.65 -18.83 19.18
C ASP A 43 39.20 -19.79 18.06
N MET A 44 40.03 -20.79 17.78
CA MET A 44 39.86 -21.80 16.74
C MET A 44 38.89 -22.90 17.21
N GLY A 45 37.65 -22.50 17.48
CA GLY A 45 36.51 -23.37 17.76
C GLY A 45 35.29 -22.90 16.97
N SER A 46 35.16 -23.37 15.73
CA SER A 46 34.09 -22.98 14.79
C SER A 46 32.68 -23.38 15.30
N SER A 47 32.10 -22.58 16.20
CA SER A 47 30.65 -22.49 16.31
C SER A 47 30.13 -21.78 15.07
N ARG A 48 29.55 -22.54 14.14
CA ARG A 48 28.89 -21.99 12.95
C ARG A 48 27.76 -21.07 13.45
N THR A 49 27.85 -19.77 13.13
CA THR A 49 26.81 -18.79 13.48
C THR A 49 25.46 -19.28 12.94
N ASP A 50 24.52 -19.54 13.85
CA ASP A 50 23.14 -19.87 13.49
C ASP A 50 22.35 -18.58 13.31
N TRP A 51 22.16 -18.17 12.05
CA TRP A 51 21.45 -16.95 11.72
C TRP A 51 19.96 -16.99 12.10
N ASN A 52 19.39 -18.18 12.33
CA ASN A 52 17.99 -18.30 12.77
C ASN A 52 17.77 -17.84 14.21
N SER A 53 18.85 -17.69 15.01
CA SER A 53 18.76 -17.20 16.39
C SER A 53 18.42 -15.71 16.49
N ASN A 54 18.60 -14.94 15.41
CA ASN A 54 18.28 -13.51 15.42
C ASN A 54 16.80 -13.28 15.10
N ASP A 55 16.01 -13.05 16.15
CA ASP A 55 14.57 -12.83 16.05
C ASP A 55 14.19 -11.55 15.28
N GLU A 56 15.07 -10.55 15.22
CA GLU A 56 14.82 -9.28 14.54
C GLU A 56 14.75 -9.44 13.02
N PHE A 57 15.40 -10.47 12.46
CA PHE A 57 15.34 -10.77 11.03
C PHE A 57 13.93 -11.04 10.54
N PHE A 58 13.07 -11.56 11.41
CA PHE A 58 11.73 -12.01 11.04
C PHE A 58 10.66 -10.96 11.33
N LYS A 59 10.94 -9.99 12.21
CA LYS A 59 9.98 -8.99 12.69
C LYS A 59 10.10 -7.66 11.95
N PHE A 60 9.06 -6.84 12.07
CA PHE A 60 9.12 -5.44 11.66
C PHE A 60 9.80 -4.62 12.77
N THR A 61 10.82 -3.85 12.41
CA THR A 61 11.72 -3.15 13.35
C THR A 61 11.86 -1.66 13.05
N ARG A 62 11.25 -1.16 11.97
CA ARG A 62 11.39 0.25 11.54
C ARG A 62 10.62 1.24 12.42
N GLY A 63 9.75 0.76 13.30
CA GLY A 63 8.97 1.61 14.18
C GLY A 63 7.65 0.97 14.58
N ARG A 64 6.73 1.82 15.04
CA ARG A 64 5.44 1.41 15.57
C ARG A 64 4.29 1.91 14.71
N PHE A 65 3.31 1.05 14.48
CA PHE A 65 2.12 1.43 13.73
C PHE A 65 1.17 2.19 14.64
N ILE A 66 0.66 3.31 14.13
CA ILE A 66 -0.31 4.14 14.82
C ILE A 66 -1.66 3.42 14.90
N VAL A 67 -2.03 2.65 13.87
CA VAL A 67 -3.33 2.00 13.75
C VAL A 67 -3.16 0.50 13.51
N ASP A 68 -4.00 -0.31 14.17
CA ASP A 68 -4.06 -1.77 14.05
C ASP A 68 -2.67 -2.43 14.16
N GLU A 69 -1.90 -2.02 15.17
CA GLU A 69 -0.47 -2.35 15.28
C GLU A 69 -0.21 -3.85 15.23
N VAL A 70 -0.96 -4.63 16.01
CA VAL A 70 -0.84 -6.09 16.07
C VAL A 70 -1.02 -6.72 14.69
N GLU A 71 -2.03 -6.28 13.94
CA GLU A 71 -2.32 -6.82 12.60
C GLU A 71 -1.26 -6.37 11.57
N ASN A 72 -0.80 -5.13 11.66
CA ASN A 72 0.26 -4.61 10.79
C ASN A 72 1.61 -5.29 11.03
N LEU A 73 1.95 -5.60 12.28
CA LEU A 73 3.13 -6.36 12.65
C LEU A 73 3.02 -7.82 12.16
N ARG A 74 1.88 -8.48 12.42
CA ARG A 74 1.61 -9.85 11.95
C ARG A 74 1.73 -9.98 10.43
N LYS A 75 1.20 -9.01 9.68
CA LYS A 75 1.29 -8.94 8.21
C LYS A 75 2.71 -8.77 7.68
N ARG A 76 3.67 -8.37 8.53
CA ARG A 76 5.07 -8.08 8.19
C ARG A 76 6.07 -8.94 8.98
N GLU A 77 5.56 -9.94 9.69
CA GLU A 77 6.36 -10.98 10.32
C GLU A 77 6.36 -12.22 9.41
N ILE A 78 7.54 -12.71 9.07
CA ILE A 78 7.72 -13.93 8.30
C ILE A 78 8.88 -14.73 8.85
N ARG A 79 8.63 -16.00 9.19
CA ARG A 79 9.65 -16.95 9.62
C ARG A 79 10.06 -17.82 8.45
N PHE A 80 11.37 -17.93 8.25
CA PHE A 80 12.01 -18.75 7.23
C PHE A 80 13.39 -19.17 7.73
N ASP A 81 14.03 -20.13 7.07
CA ASP A 81 15.37 -20.56 7.44
C ASP A 81 16.42 -19.61 6.84
N MET A 82 16.94 -18.71 7.66
CA MET A 82 17.97 -17.74 7.30
C MET A 82 19.29 -18.43 6.96
N ASN A 83 19.64 -19.56 7.58
CA ASN A 83 20.83 -20.32 7.19
C ASN A 83 20.69 -20.91 5.79
N SER A 84 19.49 -21.36 5.43
CA SER A 84 19.20 -21.81 4.06
C SER A 84 19.27 -20.67 3.06
N LEU A 85 18.71 -19.50 3.39
CA LEU A 85 18.81 -18.31 2.54
C LEU A 85 20.27 -17.87 2.33
N ALA A 86 21.08 -17.86 3.40
CA ALA A 86 22.49 -17.52 3.35
C ALA A 86 23.30 -18.49 2.47
N ARG A 87 22.95 -19.79 2.48
CA ARG A 87 23.54 -20.79 1.57
C ARG A 87 23.17 -20.53 0.11
N VAL A 88 21.88 -20.33 -0.16
CA VAL A 88 21.40 -19.99 -1.52
C VAL A 88 22.06 -18.71 -2.04
N ALA A 89 22.27 -17.71 -1.18
CA ALA A 89 22.95 -16.49 -1.54
C ALA A 89 24.45 -16.71 -1.85
N ALA A 90 25.14 -17.57 -1.11
CA ALA A 90 26.53 -17.92 -1.42
C ALA A 90 26.63 -18.72 -2.73
N ASP A 91 25.75 -19.70 -2.92
CA ASP A 91 25.70 -20.55 -4.11
C ASP A 91 25.41 -19.73 -5.38
N SER A 92 24.53 -18.72 -5.29
CA SER A 92 24.16 -17.89 -6.45
C SER A 92 25.31 -17.05 -7.01
N VAL A 93 26.33 -16.76 -6.20
CA VAL A 93 27.55 -16.08 -6.63
C VAL A 93 28.76 -17.02 -6.68
N GLY A 94 28.63 -18.27 -6.27
CA GLY A 94 29.75 -19.22 -6.19
C GLY A 94 30.76 -18.88 -5.10
N ALA A 95 30.32 -18.27 -3.99
CA ALA A 95 31.13 -18.09 -2.79
C ALA A 95 31.03 -19.33 -1.89
N ALA A 96 32.00 -19.56 -1.00
CA ALA A 96 31.97 -20.75 -0.16
C ALA A 96 31.03 -20.59 1.04
N ARG A 97 30.85 -19.35 1.55
CA ARG A 97 29.88 -19.05 2.61
C ARG A 97 29.59 -17.56 2.74
N CYS A 98 28.39 -17.27 3.24
CA CYS A 98 28.05 -15.97 3.80
C CYS A 98 28.69 -15.80 5.19
N ILE A 99 29.33 -14.64 5.44
CA ILE A 99 30.03 -14.31 6.69
C ILE A 99 29.35 -13.23 7.51
N ALA A 100 28.46 -12.44 6.91
CA ALA A 100 27.68 -11.41 7.60
C ALA A 100 26.32 -11.21 6.94
N ILE A 101 25.29 -10.97 7.76
CA ILE A 101 23.93 -10.65 7.31
C ILE A 101 23.47 -9.41 8.07
N GLU A 102 23.13 -8.36 7.33
CA GLU A 102 22.55 -7.13 7.84
C GLU A 102 21.15 -6.96 7.27
N LYS A 103 20.16 -6.69 8.12
CA LYS A 103 18.80 -6.39 7.66
C LYS A 103 18.67 -4.89 7.39
N TYR A 104 18.26 -4.53 6.18
CA TYR A 104 17.90 -3.15 5.86
C TYR A 104 16.62 -2.70 6.59
N PRO A 105 16.41 -1.39 6.77
CA PRO A 105 15.16 -0.86 7.33
C PRO A 105 13.94 -1.48 6.65
N ASP A 106 13.02 -2.05 7.45
CA ASP A 106 11.93 -2.86 6.92
C ASP A 106 11.10 -2.09 5.88
N GLY A 107 10.88 -2.71 4.72
CA GLY A 107 9.90 -2.24 3.76
C GLY A 107 8.48 -2.51 4.24
N MET A 108 7.50 -1.92 3.56
CA MET A 108 6.08 -2.17 3.88
C MET A 108 5.60 -3.55 3.44
N PHE A 109 6.31 -4.20 2.51
CA PHE A 109 5.87 -5.44 1.83
C PHE A 109 6.98 -6.48 1.71
N ASN A 110 8.24 -6.10 1.92
CA ASN A 110 9.37 -7.01 1.80
C ASN A 110 10.40 -6.69 2.89
N LYS A 111 11.18 -7.70 3.26
CA LYS A 111 12.43 -7.56 3.99
C LYS A 111 13.58 -7.64 3.00
N ALA A 112 14.62 -6.85 3.22
CA ALA A 112 15.84 -6.89 2.43
C ALA A 112 17.03 -7.08 3.36
N PHE A 113 17.97 -7.92 2.95
CA PHE A 113 19.17 -8.26 3.70
C PHE A 113 20.39 -8.05 2.81
N LEU A 114 21.37 -7.33 3.32
CA LEU A 114 22.72 -7.28 2.76
C LEU A 114 23.50 -8.49 3.32
N MET A 115 23.98 -9.34 2.43
CA MET A 115 24.74 -10.54 2.77
C MET A 115 26.15 -10.42 2.21
N SER A 116 27.16 -10.38 3.09
CA SER A 116 28.57 -10.32 2.71
C SER A 116 29.15 -11.73 2.67
N MET A 117 29.89 -12.03 1.61
CA MET A 117 30.51 -13.33 1.34
C MET A 117 31.98 -13.36 1.79
N ASP A 118 32.54 -14.56 1.93
CA ASP A 118 33.93 -14.75 2.33
C ASP A 118 34.97 -14.32 1.27
N ASP A 119 34.55 -14.15 0.03
CA ASP A 119 35.36 -13.62 -1.07
C ASP A 119 35.21 -12.10 -1.29
N GLY A 120 34.48 -11.42 -0.39
CA GLY A 120 34.24 -9.98 -0.45
C GLY A 120 33.09 -9.54 -1.36
N ARG A 121 32.39 -10.45 -2.04
CA ARG A 121 31.17 -10.11 -2.79
C ARG A 121 29.99 -9.89 -1.84
N GLU A 122 29.02 -9.12 -2.30
CA GLU A 122 27.79 -8.81 -1.56
C GLU A 122 26.55 -9.19 -2.37
N VAL A 123 25.53 -9.71 -1.68
CA VAL A 123 24.26 -10.10 -2.26
C VAL A 123 23.13 -9.44 -1.49
N ILE A 124 22.15 -8.89 -2.21
CA ILE A 124 20.90 -8.43 -1.61
C ILE A 124 19.87 -9.55 -1.71
N ALA A 125 19.51 -10.12 -0.56
CA ALA A 125 18.40 -11.05 -0.47
C ALA A 125 17.11 -10.30 -0.12
N LYS A 126 16.02 -10.56 -0.85
CA LYS A 126 14.72 -9.95 -0.59
C LYS A 126 13.69 -11.03 -0.31
N VAL A 127 12.93 -10.87 0.78
CA VAL A 127 11.90 -11.81 1.22
C VAL A 127 10.55 -11.10 1.28
N PRO A 128 9.53 -11.54 0.52
CA PRO A 128 8.19 -10.95 0.60
C PRO A 128 7.52 -11.25 1.93
N ASN A 129 6.89 -10.23 2.51
CA ASN A 129 6.04 -10.36 3.69
C ASN A 129 4.68 -10.99 3.31
N PRO A 130 3.91 -11.52 4.27
CA PRO A 130 2.58 -12.07 4.02
C PRO A 130 1.61 -11.12 3.31
N ASN A 131 1.79 -9.80 3.47
CA ASN A 131 0.97 -8.78 2.80
C ASN A 131 1.48 -8.35 1.42
N ALA A 132 2.54 -8.96 0.87
CA ALA A 132 3.10 -8.58 -0.42
C ALA A 132 2.20 -8.95 -1.61
N GLY A 133 1.24 -9.87 -1.42
CA GLY A 133 0.50 -10.53 -2.48
C GLY A 133 0.90 -12.01 -2.55
N VAL A 134 0.84 -12.62 -3.73
CA VAL A 134 1.30 -14.00 -3.92
C VAL A 134 2.83 -14.01 -3.96
N PRO A 135 3.54 -14.66 -3.00
CA PRO A 135 5.00 -14.55 -2.89
C PRO A 135 5.78 -14.95 -4.14
N HIS A 136 5.38 -16.05 -4.79
CA HIS A 136 5.97 -16.52 -6.03
C HIS A 136 5.85 -15.47 -7.13
N PHE A 137 4.61 -15.05 -7.45
CA PHE A 137 4.37 -14.14 -8.57
C PHE A 137 4.99 -12.76 -8.39
N THR A 138 4.95 -12.21 -7.18
CA THR A 138 5.58 -10.90 -6.90
C THR A 138 7.09 -10.93 -7.13
N THR A 139 7.75 -12.02 -6.73
CA THR A 139 9.21 -12.17 -6.91
C THR A 139 9.57 -12.52 -8.36
N ALA A 140 8.94 -13.54 -8.94
CA ALA A 140 9.19 -13.99 -10.30
C ALA A 140 9.00 -12.84 -11.31
N SER A 141 7.93 -12.05 -11.12
CA SER A 141 7.66 -10.94 -12.02
C SER A 141 8.68 -9.81 -11.91
N GLU A 142 9.13 -9.49 -10.70
CA GLU A 142 10.17 -8.48 -10.51
C GLU A 142 11.49 -8.91 -11.13
N VAL A 143 11.89 -10.17 -10.96
CA VAL A 143 13.15 -10.70 -11.54
C VAL A 143 13.09 -10.72 -13.06
N ALA A 144 12.00 -11.26 -13.64
CA ALA A 144 11.79 -11.26 -15.08
C ALA A 144 11.78 -9.84 -15.66
N THR A 145 11.18 -8.91 -14.91
CA THR A 145 11.22 -7.49 -15.22
C THR A 145 12.66 -7.00 -15.23
N MET A 146 13.41 -7.11 -14.15
CA MET A 146 14.78 -6.61 -14.09
C MET A 146 15.69 -7.16 -15.20
N ASP A 147 15.49 -8.39 -15.66
CA ASP A 147 16.28 -8.96 -16.77
C ASP A 147 15.83 -8.50 -18.17
N PHE A 148 14.54 -8.19 -18.34
CA PHE A 148 13.99 -7.70 -19.60
C PHE A 148 14.46 -6.28 -19.93
N LYS A 149 15.67 -6.13 -20.46
CA LYS A 149 16.34 -4.82 -20.70
C LYS A 149 15.78 -4.00 -21.88
N GLN A 150 14.64 -4.36 -22.46
CA GLN A 150 14.14 -3.82 -23.75
C GLN A 150 12.77 -3.12 -23.68
N TRP A 151 12.40 -2.65 -22.49
CA TRP A 151 11.11 -2.04 -22.14
C TRP A 151 10.47 -1.10 -23.16
N LEU A 152 11.24 -0.11 -23.63
CA LEU A 152 10.72 0.97 -24.46
C LEU A 152 10.72 0.63 -25.95
N SER A 153 11.26 -0.54 -26.32
CA SER A 153 11.45 -0.96 -27.73
C SER A 153 10.53 -2.11 -28.16
N VAL A 154 9.66 -2.56 -27.25
CA VAL A 154 8.73 -3.65 -27.48
C VAL A 154 7.33 -3.26 -27.04
N SER A 155 6.32 -3.93 -27.60
CA SER A 155 4.97 -3.95 -27.05
C SER A 155 4.58 -5.38 -26.70
N PHE A 156 3.64 -5.55 -25.77
CA PHE A 156 3.16 -6.87 -25.35
C PHE A 156 1.78 -7.15 -25.94
N SER A 157 1.51 -8.40 -26.29
CA SER A 157 0.21 -8.81 -26.83
C SER A 157 -0.90 -8.87 -25.79
N HIS A 158 -0.55 -8.87 -24.50
CA HIS A 158 -1.48 -8.95 -23.38
C HIS A 158 -1.14 -7.92 -22.29
N TYR A 159 -2.13 -7.60 -21.47
CA TYR A 159 -2.04 -6.79 -20.26
C TYR A 159 -1.87 -7.71 -19.06
N GLY A 160 -0.96 -7.37 -18.16
CA GLY A 160 -0.63 -8.18 -16.99
C GLY A 160 0.75 -7.83 -16.47
N SER A 161 1.39 -8.78 -15.79
CA SER A 161 2.78 -8.65 -15.34
C SER A 161 3.70 -9.55 -16.18
N LEU A 162 4.98 -9.17 -16.32
CA LEU A 162 5.99 -9.95 -17.04
C LEU A 162 6.55 -11.06 -16.15
N TYR A 163 6.82 -12.24 -16.70
CA TYR A 163 7.38 -13.42 -16.01
C TYR A 163 8.33 -14.17 -16.93
N TYR A 164 9.13 -15.08 -16.39
CA TYR A 164 9.67 -16.17 -17.21
C TYR A 164 8.57 -17.15 -17.57
N THR A 165 8.67 -17.74 -18.77
CA THR A 165 7.69 -18.69 -19.31
C THR A 165 7.57 -19.96 -18.45
N GLU A 166 8.58 -20.29 -17.65
CA GLU A 166 8.54 -21.41 -16.71
C GLU A 166 7.79 -21.10 -15.39
N ASP A 167 7.70 -19.82 -15.01
CA ASP A 167 7.07 -19.38 -13.76
C ASP A 167 5.54 -19.25 -13.86
N VAL A 168 5.01 -19.25 -15.08
CA VAL A 168 3.59 -19.11 -15.39
C VAL A 168 3.19 -20.07 -16.49
N GLN A 169 1.94 -20.51 -16.52
CA GLN A 169 1.44 -21.22 -17.71
C GLN A 169 1.11 -20.17 -18.78
N PRO A 170 1.90 -20.04 -19.86
CA PRO A 170 1.62 -19.03 -20.88
C PRO A 170 0.30 -19.37 -21.58
N LEU A 171 -0.62 -18.41 -21.65
CA LEU A 171 -1.78 -18.54 -22.53
C LEU A 171 -1.30 -18.57 -24.00
N GLY A 172 -1.94 -19.39 -24.82
CA GLY A 172 -1.65 -19.47 -26.24
C GLY A 172 -1.76 -18.09 -26.90
N GLY A 173 -0.68 -17.63 -27.54
CA GLY A 173 -0.65 -16.30 -28.16
C GLY A 173 0.08 -15.21 -27.36
N ASN A 174 0.63 -15.52 -26.19
CA ASN A 174 1.62 -14.66 -25.53
C ASN A 174 2.82 -14.40 -26.45
N HIS A 175 3.09 -13.14 -26.74
CA HIS A 175 4.26 -12.70 -27.48
C HIS A 175 4.53 -11.23 -27.17
N PHE A 176 5.77 -10.81 -27.35
CA PHE A 176 6.07 -9.40 -27.48
C PHE A 176 6.35 -9.07 -28.94
N VAL A 177 6.02 -7.86 -29.36
CA VAL A 177 6.27 -7.34 -30.69
C VAL A 177 7.49 -6.45 -30.63
N LYS A 178 8.53 -6.82 -31.37
CA LYS A 178 9.75 -6.03 -31.52
C LYS A 178 9.91 -5.64 -32.99
N ASN A 179 10.05 -4.35 -33.27
CA ASN A 179 10.17 -3.84 -34.65
C ASN A 179 9.04 -4.35 -35.57
N GLY A 180 7.80 -4.40 -35.06
CA GLY A 180 6.63 -4.88 -35.79
C GLY A 180 6.56 -6.40 -36.01
N LYS A 181 7.48 -7.19 -35.45
CA LYS A 181 7.50 -8.65 -35.57
C LYS A 181 7.18 -9.31 -34.22
N ALA A 182 6.27 -10.28 -34.25
CA ALA A 182 5.92 -11.07 -33.08
C ALA A 182 7.07 -12.04 -32.72
N VAL A 183 7.58 -11.94 -31.50
CA VAL A 183 8.53 -12.86 -30.89
C VAL A 183 7.74 -13.80 -29.98
N ARG A 184 7.54 -15.04 -30.46
CA ARG A 184 6.68 -16.05 -29.81
C ARG A 184 7.46 -17.07 -29.00
N ASP A 185 8.73 -17.29 -29.35
CA ASP A 185 9.65 -18.15 -28.62
C ASP A 185 10.52 -17.26 -27.73
N SER A 186 9.90 -16.85 -26.62
CA SER A 186 10.45 -15.93 -25.66
C SER A 186 10.58 -16.65 -24.33
N GLU A 187 11.72 -16.49 -23.67
CA GLU A 187 11.89 -16.89 -22.27
C GLU A 187 10.93 -16.12 -21.34
N PHE A 188 10.32 -15.03 -21.83
CA PHE A 188 9.35 -14.23 -21.11
C PHE A 188 7.91 -14.41 -21.60
N ALA A 189 6.97 -14.35 -20.67
CA ALA A 189 5.53 -14.36 -20.92
C ALA A 189 4.81 -13.29 -20.08
N ILE A 190 3.61 -12.87 -20.53
CA ILE A 190 2.71 -12.07 -19.72
C ILE A 190 1.79 -13.00 -18.95
N GLY A 191 1.71 -12.79 -17.64
CA GLY A 191 0.91 -13.56 -16.70
C GLY A 191 0.03 -12.67 -15.81
N PRO A 192 -0.47 -13.23 -14.70
CA PRO A 192 -1.34 -12.50 -13.78
C PRO A 192 -0.72 -11.20 -13.26
N ALA A 193 -1.52 -10.15 -13.11
CA ALA A 193 -1.10 -8.87 -12.57
C ALA A 193 -0.72 -8.98 -11.09
N THR A 194 0.43 -8.41 -10.73
CA THR A 194 0.98 -8.32 -9.36
C THR A 194 0.90 -6.90 -8.79
N GLY A 195 0.23 -5.99 -9.50
CA GLY A 195 0.00 -4.62 -9.06
C GLY A 195 -0.68 -4.57 -7.70
N ARG A 196 -0.32 -3.56 -6.90
CA ARG A 196 -0.82 -3.41 -5.52
C ARG A 196 -2.32 -3.16 -5.46
N ASP A 197 -2.87 -2.51 -6.47
CA ASP A 197 -4.31 -2.37 -6.71
C ASP A 197 -5.05 -3.70 -6.86
N TRP A 198 -4.36 -4.82 -7.11
CA TRP A 198 -4.93 -6.18 -7.18
C TRP A 198 -4.82 -6.97 -5.87
N CYS A 199 -4.03 -6.48 -4.91
CA CYS A 199 -3.70 -7.23 -3.68
C CYS A 199 -4.13 -6.49 -2.41
N ASP A 200 -4.09 -5.17 -2.41
CA ASP A 200 -4.23 -4.35 -1.21
C ASP A 200 -5.67 -4.29 -0.70
N ALA A 201 -5.81 -3.93 0.58
CA ALA A 201 -7.10 -3.79 1.24
C ALA A 201 -7.99 -5.04 1.14
N GLY A 202 -7.38 -6.23 1.13
CA GLY A 202 -8.09 -7.51 1.06
C GLY A 202 -8.44 -7.98 -0.35
N ARG A 203 -8.14 -7.19 -1.40
CA ARG A 203 -8.40 -7.59 -2.80
C ARG A 203 -7.65 -8.87 -3.20
N SER A 204 -6.54 -9.19 -2.53
CA SER A 204 -5.83 -10.46 -2.72
C SER A 204 -6.71 -11.70 -2.50
N ASN A 205 -7.71 -11.59 -1.62
CA ASN A 205 -8.58 -12.69 -1.19
C ASN A 205 -9.86 -12.79 -2.02
N LEU A 206 -10.08 -11.86 -2.96
CA LEU A 206 -11.22 -11.92 -3.86
C LEU A 206 -10.98 -12.97 -4.94
N ASP A 207 -12.03 -13.72 -5.25
CA ASP A 207 -12.07 -14.57 -6.43
C ASP A 207 -12.30 -13.71 -7.68
N ILE A 208 -11.22 -13.22 -8.27
CA ILE A 208 -11.20 -12.33 -9.45
C ILE A 208 -10.14 -12.78 -10.45
N GLU A 209 -10.45 -12.59 -11.74
CA GLU A 209 -9.46 -12.75 -12.80
C GLU A 209 -8.37 -11.69 -12.65
N LYS A 210 -7.10 -12.13 -12.65
CA LYS A 210 -5.93 -11.25 -12.58
C LYS A 210 -5.18 -11.18 -13.93
N GLY A 211 -5.81 -11.64 -15.01
CA GLY A 211 -5.23 -11.72 -16.34
C GLY A 211 -4.39 -12.98 -16.56
N PRO A 212 -3.62 -13.03 -17.65
CA PRO A 212 -3.36 -11.92 -18.58
C PRO A 212 -4.54 -11.64 -19.53
N TRP A 213 -4.74 -10.37 -19.90
CA TRP A 213 -5.87 -9.94 -20.75
C TRP A 213 -5.41 -9.59 -22.17
N ALA A 214 -6.12 -10.07 -23.19
CA ALA A 214 -5.73 -9.89 -24.60
C ALA A 214 -6.09 -8.49 -25.16
N SER A 215 -6.80 -7.67 -24.39
CA SER A 215 -7.16 -6.32 -24.79
C SER A 215 -7.31 -5.39 -23.60
N LEU A 216 -7.16 -4.09 -23.87
CA LEU A 216 -7.43 -3.03 -22.91
C LEU A 216 -8.87 -3.09 -22.36
N THR A 217 -9.85 -3.40 -23.23
CA THR A 217 -11.25 -3.52 -22.82
C THR A 217 -11.43 -4.61 -21.76
N GLN A 218 -10.83 -5.79 -21.97
CA GLN A 218 -10.87 -6.89 -20.99
C GLN A 218 -10.19 -6.48 -19.68
N TYR A 219 -9.04 -5.80 -19.74
CA TYR A 219 -8.35 -5.30 -18.56
C TYR A 219 -9.21 -4.32 -17.75
N LEU A 220 -9.82 -3.32 -18.40
CA LEU A 220 -10.68 -2.34 -17.72
C LEU A 220 -11.97 -2.97 -17.17
N GLN A 221 -12.54 -3.95 -17.87
CA GLN A 221 -13.65 -4.75 -17.34
C GLN A 221 -13.24 -5.53 -16.09
N ALA A 222 -12.04 -6.09 -16.05
CA ALA A 222 -11.52 -6.77 -14.87
C ALA A 222 -11.29 -5.80 -13.70
N VAL A 223 -10.81 -4.57 -13.96
CA VAL A 223 -10.73 -3.52 -12.94
C VAL A 223 -12.12 -3.17 -12.39
N GLY A 224 -13.11 -2.94 -13.25
CA GLY A 224 -14.48 -2.67 -12.82
C GLY A 224 -15.05 -3.81 -11.97
N THR A 225 -14.87 -5.06 -12.42
CA THR A 225 -15.31 -6.27 -11.70
C THR A 225 -14.64 -6.39 -10.34
N ARG A 226 -13.34 -6.12 -10.28
CA ARG A 226 -12.55 -6.13 -9.04
C ARG A 226 -13.12 -5.12 -8.04
N GLU A 227 -13.33 -3.88 -8.46
CA GLU A 227 -13.83 -2.83 -7.57
C GLU A 227 -15.28 -3.11 -7.13
N VAL A 228 -16.16 -3.57 -8.03
CA VAL A 228 -17.52 -4.00 -7.67
C VAL A 228 -17.49 -5.08 -6.60
N LYS A 229 -16.71 -6.15 -6.79
CA LYS A 229 -16.61 -7.24 -5.80
C LYS A 229 -16.02 -6.76 -4.48
N ALA A 230 -15.02 -5.88 -4.52
CA ALA A 230 -14.44 -5.30 -3.32
C ALA A 230 -15.48 -4.49 -2.52
N ILE A 231 -16.23 -3.60 -3.19
CA ILE A 231 -17.30 -2.80 -2.57
C ILE A 231 -18.39 -3.68 -1.94
N GLN A 232 -18.73 -4.80 -2.59
CA GLN A 232 -19.78 -5.71 -2.11
C GLN A 232 -19.33 -6.65 -0.99
N SER A 233 -18.04 -6.97 -0.91
CA SER A 233 -17.55 -8.11 -0.11
C SER A 233 -16.53 -7.74 0.97
N LEU A 234 -15.97 -6.54 0.93
CA LEU A 234 -14.89 -6.11 1.81
C LEU A 234 -15.25 -4.83 2.57
N GLU A 235 -14.58 -4.62 3.70
CA GLU A 235 -14.62 -3.34 4.41
C GLU A 235 -13.61 -2.36 3.78
N PRO A 236 -14.01 -1.12 3.45
CA PRO A 236 -13.10 -0.13 2.91
C PRO A 236 -11.90 0.09 3.83
N PRO A 237 -10.68 0.23 3.29
CA PRO A 237 -9.51 0.50 4.11
C PRO A 237 -9.62 1.88 4.75
N LYS A 238 -9.04 2.02 5.94
CA LYS A 238 -8.90 3.31 6.61
C LYS A 238 -7.94 4.19 5.79
N SER A 239 -8.46 5.17 5.05
CA SER A 239 -7.67 6.04 4.19
C SER A 239 -7.08 7.21 4.98
N THR A 240 -5.83 7.57 4.68
CA THR A 240 -5.19 8.82 5.14
C THR A 240 -5.16 9.88 4.03
N ALA A 241 -5.86 9.63 2.91
CA ALA A 241 -5.85 10.50 1.74
C ALA A 241 -7.03 11.49 1.71
N LEU A 242 -8.12 11.20 2.42
CA LEU A 242 -9.34 12.00 2.43
C LEU A 242 -10.02 11.86 3.80
N PHE A 243 -10.50 12.97 4.37
CA PHE A 243 -11.43 12.95 5.51
C PHE A 243 -12.89 13.02 5.04
N CYS A 244 -13.72 12.13 5.57
CA CYS A 244 -15.15 12.03 5.32
C CYS A 244 -15.94 12.31 6.61
N GLY A 245 -17.12 12.94 6.46
CA GLY A 245 -17.95 13.33 7.58
C GLY A 245 -19.23 14.05 7.17
N PRO A 246 -20.12 14.38 8.13
CA PRO A 246 -21.39 15.07 7.87
C PRO A 246 -21.29 16.38 7.09
N LYS A 247 -20.33 17.23 7.46
CA LYS A 247 -20.06 18.51 6.78
C LYS A 247 -19.02 18.39 5.66
N LEU A 248 -18.57 17.17 5.38
CA LEU A 248 -17.62 16.84 4.32
C LEU A 248 -18.29 15.85 3.36
N TYR A 249 -17.48 15.20 2.54
CA TYR A 249 -17.93 14.09 1.73
C TYR A 249 -18.27 12.85 2.55
N ARG A 250 -19.25 12.06 2.08
CA ARG A 250 -19.58 10.74 2.61
C ARG A 250 -19.55 9.72 1.48
N PRO A 251 -18.72 8.66 1.59
CA PRO A 251 -18.70 7.60 0.61
C PRO A 251 -20.06 6.92 0.52
N ASP A 252 -20.48 6.59 -0.70
CA ASP A 252 -21.79 6.00 -0.96
C ASP A 252 -21.66 4.80 -1.90
N THR A 253 -22.08 3.63 -1.39
CA THR A 253 -21.98 2.36 -2.12
C THR A 253 -22.74 2.37 -3.43
N GLU A 254 -23.93 2.97 -3.48
CA GLU A 254 -24.74 3.03 -4.69
C GLU A 254 -24.07 3.92 -5.73
N LYS A 255 -23.61 5.12 -5.34
CA LYS A 255 -22.88 6.04 -6.22
C LYS A 255 -21.60 5.41 -6.77
N LYS A 256 -20.85 4.66 -5.96
CA LYS A 256 -19.66 3.90 -6.41
C LYS A 256 -20.01 2.88 -7.49
N LEU A 257 -21.05 2.08 -7.26
CA LEU A 257 -21.49 1.06 -8.23
C LEU A 257 -22.02 1.70 -9.53
N THR A 258 -22.77 2.80 -9.43
CA THR A 258 -23.22 3.57 -10.60
C THR A 258 -22.06 4.15 -11.38
N ALA A 259 -21.05 4.70 -10.70
CA ALA A 259 -19.84 5.22 -11.34
C ALA A 259 -19.07 4.11 -12.10
N LEU A 260 -18.96 2.91 -11.52
CA LEU A 260 -18.32 1.76 -12.18
C LEU A 260 -19.12 1.25 -13.38
N ALA A 261 -20.45 1.29 -13.32
CA ALA A 261 -21.28 0.96 -14.49
C ALA A 261 -21.01 1.91 -15.67
N CYS A 262 -20.70 3.19 -15.39
CA CYS A 262 -20.32 4.18 -16.40
C CYS A 262 -18.92 3.92 -16.99
N LEU A 263 -18.01 3.31 -16.23
CA LEU A 263 -16.69 2.92 -16.74
C LEU A 263 -16.80 1.77 -17.75
N VAL A 264 -17.66 0.78 -17.51
CA VAL A 264 -17.83 -0.37 -18.40
C VAL A 264 -18.39 0.05 -19.77
N THR A 265 -19.13 1.16 -19.83
CA THR A 265 -19.68 1.73 -21.07
C THR A 265 -18.74 2.70 -21.77
N SER A 266 -17.73 3.24 -21.09
CA SER A 266 -16.74 4.16 -21.66
C SER A 266 -15.43 3.42 -22.00
N ARG A 267 -14.82 3.73 -23.15
CA ARG A 267 -13.58 3.09 -23.64
C ARG A 267 -12.35 4.02 -23.55
N PRO A 268 -11.83 4.35 -22.36
CA PRO A 268 -10.60 5.13 -22.26
C PRO A 268 -9.34 4.22 -22.23
N SER A 269 -8.18 4.77 -22.57
CA SER A 269 -6.93 4.02 -22.82
C SER A 269 -5.82 4.28 -21.81
N LEU A 270 -5.14 3.18 -21.41
CA LEU A 270 -3.82 3.03 -20.78
C LEU A 270 -3.54 3.57 -19.36
N THR A 271 -2.77 2.76 -18.61
CA THR A 271 -2.20 3.02 -17.28
C THR A 271 -0.71 2.65 -17.25
N THR A 272 0.20 3.61 -17.08
CA THR A 272 1.60 3.38 -16.65
C THR A 272 2.18 4.66 -16.03
N THR A 273 3.13 4.55 -15.09
CA THR A 273 3.92 5.66 -14.52
C THR A 273 5.11 5.99 -15.43
N PRO A 274 5.16 7.18 -16.07
CA PRO A 274 6.19 7.55 -17.03
C PRO A 274 7.43 8.16 -16.38
N ASP A 275 7.34 8.56 -15.11
CA ASP A 275 8.40 9.28 -14.42
C ASP A 275 9.24 8.36 -13.52
N PRO A 276 10.58 8.39 -13.65
CA PRO A 276 11.47 7.67 -12.75
C PRO A 276 11.28 8.09 -11.29
N ALA A 277 11.30 7.12 -10.38
CA ALA A 277 11.09 7.36 -8.95
C ALA A 277 12.15 8.29 -8.30
N PHE A 278 13.33 8.46 -8.90
CA PHE A 278 14.37 9.36 -8.39
C PHE A 278 14.11 10.84 -8.69
N LEU A 279 13.14 11.17 -9.56
CA LEU A 279 12.72 12.54 -9.80
C LEU A 279 11.77 12.95 -8.66
N ASP A 280 12.33 13.32 -7.50
CA ASP A 280 11.57 13.68 -6.29
C ASP A 280 10.90 15.06 -6.35
N TRP A 281 10.34 15.41 -7.51
CA TRP A 281 9.63 16.68 -7.77
C TRP A 281 8.19 16.71 -7.20
N ASP A 282 7.98 17.41 -6.11
CA ASP A 282 6.68 17.62 -5.45
C ASP A 282 5.96 18.92 -5.88
N GLY A 283 6.61 19.77 -6.67
CA GLY A 283 6.05 21.02 -7.17
C GLY A 283 5.05 20.88 -8.33
N VAL A 284 4.38 22.00 -8.66
CA VAL A 284 3.49 22.10 -9.84
C VAL A 284 4.31 21.89 -11.10
N GLU A 285 3.81 21.07 -12.03
CA GLU A 285 4.47 20.83 -13.31
C GLU A 285 4.65 22.15 -14.07
N PRO A 286 5.86 22.51 -14.53
CA PRO A 286 6.12 23.75 -15.25
C PRO A 286 5.21 23.91 -16.48
N GLU A 287 4.67 25.11 -16.71
CA GLU A 287 3.83 25.40 -17.88
C GLU A 287 4.59 25.25 -19.20
N THR A 288 5.90 25.49 -19.17
CA THR A 288 6.80 25.34 -20.31
C THR A 288 7.93 24.40 -19.95
N LEU A 289 8.54 23.77 -20.96
CA LEU A 289 9.75 22.98 -20.77
C LEU A 289 11.01 23.85 -20.72
N ASP A 290 10.90 25.16 -20.53
CA ASP A 290 12.06 26.04 -20.42
C ASP A 290 12.72 25.90 -19.06
N LEU A 291 14.06 25.97 -19.04
CA LEU A 291 14.80 25.84 -17.79
C LEU A 291 14.46 27.02 -16.89
N ALA A 292 14.15 26.72 -15.62
CA ALA A 292 13.90 27.74 -14.63
C ALA A 292 15.17 28.61 -14.45
N PRO A 293 15.03 29.94 -14.24
CA PRO A 293 16.17 30.82 -14.00
C PRO A 293 16.84 30.45 -12.67
N ARG A 294 18.14 30.76 -12.55
CA ARG A 294 18.88 30.52 -11.30
C ARG A 294 18.26 31.34 -10.16
N PRO A 295 18.08 30.75 -8.96
CA PRO A 295 17.52 31.46 -7.83
C PRO A 295 18.45 32.60 -7.41
N ASN A 296 17.86 33.71 -6.97
CA ASN A 296 18.63 34.76 -6.33
C ASN A 296 18.91 34.36 -4.88
N LEU A 297 20.18 34.21 -4.54
CA LEU A 297 20.63 33.79 -3.21
C LEU A 297 20.95 34.97 -2.27
N SER A 298 20.90 36.21 -2.77
CA SER A 298 21.26 37.39 -1.98
C SER A 298 20.27 37.62 -0.83
N GLY A 299 20.79 37.70 0.40
CA GLY A 299 19.98 37.99 1.59
C GLY A 299 19.31 36.77 2.24
N LEU A 300 19.53 35.57 1.70
CA LEU A 300 19.05 34.31 2.29
C LEU A 300 20.06 33.76 3.30
N SER A 301 19.56 33.07 4.34
CA SER A 301 20.38 32.26 5.26
C SER A 301 21.03 31.07 4.52
N PRO A 302 22.11 30.45 5.05
CA PRO A 302 22.73 29.27 4.46
C PRO A 302 21.74 28.13 4.20
N GLU A 303 20.79 27.92 5.10
CA GLU A 303 19.74 26.91 5.00
C GLU A 303 18.77 27.23 3.83
N GLU A 304 18.31 28.48 3.74
CA GLU A 304 17.44 28.94 2.65
C GLU A 304 18.16 28.91 1.30
N GLN A 305 19.46 29.24 1.25
CA GLN A 305 20.27 29.12 0.04
C GLN A 305 20.36 27.67 -0.42
N SER A 306 20.63 26.75 0.52
CA SER A 306 20.69 25.32 0.22
C SER A 306 19.35 24.79 -0.29
N ALA A 307 18.24 25.19 0.33
CA ALA A 307 16.89 24.81 -0.11
C ALA A 307 16.57 25.35 -1.51
N ALA A 308 16.82 26.63 -1.76
CA ALA A 308 16.59 27.26 -3.06
C ALA A 308 17.41 26.63 -4.20
N VAL A 309 18.68 26.29 -3.93
CA VAL A 309 19.54 25.59 -4.90
C VAL A 309 19.04 24.16 -5.14
N HIS A 310 18.59 23.47 -4.09
CA HIS A 310 18.06 22.12 -4.17
C HIS A 310 16.79 22.07 -5.03
N GLU A 311 15.83 22.95 -4.75
CA GLU A 311 14.57 23.09 -5.50
C GLU A 311 14.84 23.43 -6.98
N TYR A 312 15.68 24.44 -7.24
CA TYR A 312 16.11 24.79 -8.60
C TYR A 312 16.71 23.59 -9.36
N THR A 313 17.51 22.77 -8.66
CA THR A 313 18.17 21.61 -9.25
C THR A 313 17.17 20.52 -9.60
N ILE A 314 16.29 20.15 -8.66
CA ILE A 314 15.27 19.13 -8.91
C ILE A 314 14.34 19.57 -10.05
N GLN A 315 13.88 20.83 -10.04
CA GLN A 315 13.00 21.37 -11.08
C GLN A 315 13.64 21.26 -12.47
N ASN A 316 14.90 21.69 -12.62
CA ASN A 316 15.57 21.65 -13.91
C ASN A 316 15.97 20.25 -14.35
N VAL A 317 16.26 19.32 -13.43
CA VAL A 317 16.46 17.90 -13.76
C VAL A 317 15.15 17.30 -14.27
N PHE A 318 14.01 17.62 -13.64
CA PHE A 318 12.69 17.19 -14.08
C PHE A 318 12.36 17.75 -15.48
N ILE A 319 12.58 19.05 -15.71
CA ILE A 319 12.38 19.68 -17.03
C ILE A 319 13.30 19.04 -18.08
N GLY A 320 14.57 18.81 -17.74
CA GLY A 320 15.54 18.14 -18.60
C GLY A 320 15.10 16.74 -18.99
N TRP A 321 14.56 15.96 -18.04
CA TRP A 321 13.97 14.65 -18.28
C TRP A 321 12.77 14.73 -19.23
N ARG A 322 11.83 15.66 -19.00
CA ARG A 322 10.67 15.88 -19.88
C ARG A 322 11.10 16.23 -21.30
N LYS A 323 12.09 17.12 -21.47
CA LYS A 323 12.67 17.46 -22.78
C LYS A 323 13.29 16.25 -23.47
N LEU A 324 14.07 15.45 -22.72
CA LEU A 324 14.70 14.24 -23.26
C LEU A 324 13.66 13.21 -23.67
N MET A 325 12.63 12.99 -22.85
CA MET A 325 11.51 12.09 -23.14
C MET A 325 10.77 12.55 -24.40
N HIS A 326 10.39 13.83 -24.50
CA HIS A 326 9.75 14.38 -25.69
C HIS A 326 10.60 14.14 -26.96
N ALA A 327 11.91 14.37 -26.87
CA ALA A 327 12.80 14.25 -28.02
C ALA A 327 13.16 12.80 -28.41
N LYS A 328 13.27 11.88 -27.44
CA LYS A 328 13.78 10.51 -27.65
C LYS A 328 12.70 9.44 -27.58
N ASN A 329 11.58 9.73 -26.93
CA ASN A 329 10.45 8.81 -26.78
C ASN A 329 9.11 9.58 -26.80
N PRO A 330 8.72 10.13 -27.96
CA PRO A 330 7.53 10.97 -28.08
C PRO A 330 6.24 10.22 -27.72
N ASP A 331 6.20 8.89 -27.88
CA ASP A 331 5.03 8.10 -27.49
C ASP A 331 4.89 8.02 -25.97
N LEU A 332 5.98 7.86 -25.22
CA LEU A 332 5.95 7.97 -23.75
C LEU A 332 5.56 9.38 -23.30
N TYR A 333 6.01 10.42 -24.01
CA TYR A 333 5.62 11.79 -23.71
C TYR A 333 4.13 12.04 -23.95
N LYS A 334 3.53 11.49 -25.01
CA LYS A 334 2.07 11.55 -25.21
C LYS A 334 1.29 10.89 -24.06
N VAL A 335 1.83 9.82 -23.46
CA VAL A 335 1.23 9.21 -22.26
C VAL A 335 1.26 10.17 -21.07
N VAL A 336 2.34 10.93 -20.89
CA VAL A 336 2.42 12.01 -19.90
C VAL A 336 1.33 13.05 -20.15
N GLU A 337 1.21 13.54 -21.38
CA GLU A 337 0.20 14.54 -21.73
C GLU A 337 -1.22 14.01 -21.53
N PHE A 338 -1.47 12.75 -21.90
CA PHE A 338 -2.76 12.10 -21.68
C PHE A 338 -3.17 12.05 -20.21
N ARG A 339 -2.20 11.95 -19.27
CA ARG A 339 -2.48 11.97 -17.82
C ARG A 339 -3.11 13.26 -17.34
N ARG A 340 -3.03 14.33 -18.13
CA ARG A 340 -3.62 15.64 -17.83
C ARG A 340 -5.07 15.75 -18.31
N THR A 341 -5.66 14.69 -18.87
CA THR A 341 -7.00 14.68 -19.49
C THR A 341 -8.07 14.05 -18.63
N ALA A 342 -9.34 14.45 -18.84
CA ALA A 342 -10.54 13.89 -18.18
C ALA A 342 -10.65 12.39 -18.29
N ALA A 343 -10.36 11.87 -19.47
CA ALA A 343 -10.36 10.44 -19.73
C ALA A 343 -9.39 9.69 -18.80
N TYR A 344 -8.17 10.22 -18.58
CA TYR A 344 -7.23 9.60 -17.65
C TYR A 344 -7.69 9.72 -16.20
N GLY A 345 -8.19 10.88 -15.78
CA GLY A 345 -8.73 11.06 -14.42
C GLY A 345 -9.85 10.06 -14.10
N LEU A 346 -10.75 9.79 -15.06
CA LEU A 346 -11.80 8.78 -14.94
C LEU A 346 -11.23 7.37 -14.81
N ILE A 347 -10.25 6.97 -15.63
CA ILE A 347 -9.56 5.67 -15.48
C ILE A 347 -8.92 5.57 -14.10
N PHE A 348 -8.16 6.59 -13.71
CA PHE A 348 -7.41 6.59 -12.48
C PHE A 348 -8.34 6.43 -11.26
N LEU A 349 -9.42 7.20 -11.20
CA LEU A 349 -10.40 7.13 -10.11
C LEU A 349 -11.17 5.81 -10.13
N ALA A 350 -11.46 5.26 -11.30
CA ALA A 350 -12.06 3.94 -11.42
C ALA A 350 -11.21 2.83 -10.79
N HIS A 351 -9.88 2.90 -10.88
CA HIS A 351 -8.99 1.94 -10.21
C HIS A 351 -9.03 2.03 -8.67
N ARG A 352 -9.61 3.10 -8.12
CA ARG A 352 -9.62 3.40 -6.68
C ARG A 352 -11.02 3.40 -6.06
N MET A 353 -12.07 3.11 -6.84
CA MET A 353 -13.47 3.30 -6.45
C MET A 353 -13.84 2.64 -5.11
N PHE A 354 -13.29 1.46 -4.81
CA PHE A 354 -13.51 0.80 -3.52
C PHE A 354 -13.06 1.66 -2.34
N GLU A 355 -11.92 2.32 -2.46
CA GLU A 355 -11.33 3.17 -1.43
C GLU A 355 -12.07 4.51 -1.36
N TYR A 356 -12.09 5.22 -2.49
CA TYR A 356 -12.72 6.53 -2.66
C TYR A 356 -12.79 6.87 -4.15
N GLY A 357 -13.53 7.93 -4.48
CA GLY A 357 -13.36 8.62 -5.76
C GLY A 357 -14.64 8.82 -6.55
N GLU A 358 -15.78 8.29 -6.10
CA GLU A 358 -17.05 8.42 -6.81
C GLU A 358 -17.50 9.88 -6.96
N ALA A 359 -17.27 10.74 -5.96
CA ALA A 359 -17.55 12.18 -6.08
C ALA A 359 -16.74 12.84 -7.20
N HIS A 360 -15.42 12.69 -7.17
CA HIS A 360 -14.54 13.23 -8.20
C HIS A 360 -14.79 12.60 -9.57
N PHE A 361 -15.11 11.30 -9.62
CA PHE A 361 -15.42 10.59 -10.85
C PHE A 361 -16.69 11.15 -11.49
N GLN A 362 -17.76 11.34 -10.70
CA GLN A 362 -19.00 11.94 -11.19
C GLN A 362 -18.80 13.39 -11.64
N SER A 363 -18.00 14.17 -10.91
CA SER A 363 -17.62 15.53 -11.31
C SER A 363 -16.87 15.56 -12.65
N LEU A 364 -15.90 14.65 -12.83
CA LEU A 364 -15.19 14.51 -14.11
C LEU A 364 -16.09 14.02 -15.24
N LEU A 365 -17.04 13.14 -14.94
CA LEU A 365 -17.98 12.62 -15.91
C LEU A 365 -18.92 13.72 -16.42
N VAL A 366 -19.32 14.63 -15.54
CA VAL A 366 -20.04 15.86 -15.88
C VAL A 366 -19.17 16.75 -16.79
N ASP A 367 -17.92 17.01 -16.42
CA ASP A 367 -17.01 17.85 -17.22
C ASP A 367 -16.69 17.22 -18.59
N LEU A 368 -16.70 15.89 -18.68
CA LEU A 368 -16.50 15.16 -19.94
C LEU A 368 -17.61 15.47 -20.95
N LYS A 369 -18.83 15.82 -20.52
CA LYS A 369 -19.94 16.20 -21.41
C LYS A 369 -19.54 17.37 -22.32
N ASP A 370 -18.78 18.33 -21.80
CA ASP A 370 -18.37 19.53 -22.53
C ASP A 370 -17.24 19.27 -23.53
N THR A 371 -16.50 18.16 -23.36
CA THR A 371 -15.35 17.76 -24.21
C THR A 371 -15.59 16.43 -24.95
N TRP A 372 -16.82 15.91 -24.91
CA TRP A 372 -17.16 14.60 -25.45
C TRP A 372 -16.84 14.46 -26.95
N THR A 373 -17.11 15.51 -27.72
CA THR A 373 -16.85 15.56 -29.17
C THR A 373 -15.36 15.64 -29.51
N ASP A 374 -14.51 15.95 -28.54
CA ASP A 374 -13.06 16.08 -28.74
C ASP A 374 -12.34 14.73 -28.60
N LEU A 375 -13.05 13.70 -28.11
CA LEU A 375 -12.48 12.36 -27.94
C LEU A 375 -12.26 11.68 -29.31
N PRO A 376 -11.07 11.12 -29.59
CA PRO A 376 -10.71 10.58 -30.91
C PRO A 376 -11.62 9.46 -31.45
N ALA A 377 -12.31 8.76 -30.55
CA ALA A 377 -13.19 7.64 -30.88
C ALA A 377 -14.66 8.04 -31.09
N ILE A 378 -15.00 9.32 -30.86
CA ILE A 378 -16.37 9.84 -30.93
C ILE A 378 -16.58 10.52 -32.28
N THR A 379 -17.57 10.04 -33.03
CA THR A 379 -18.06 10.72 -34.23
C THR A 379 -19.07 11.80 -33.84
N SER A 380 -19.29 12.80 -34.71
CA SER A 380 -20.25 13.90 -34.48
C SER A 380 -21.66 13.42 -34.11
N ASP A 381 -22.01 12.20 -34.52
CA ASP A 381 -23.35 11.63 -34.39
C ASP A 381 -23.50 10.76 -33.13
N THR A 382 -22.45 10.61 -32.32
CA THR A 382 -22.50 9.82 -31.08
C THR A 382 -22.84 10.73 -29.91
N PRO A 383 -24.10 10.75 -29.42
CA PRO A 383 -24.48 11.60 -28.31
C PRO A 383 -23.76 11.17 -27.02
N PHE A 384 -23.57 12.11 -26.11
CA PHE A 384 -23.07 11.80 -24.78
C PHE A 384 -24.07 10.85 -24.07
N PRO A 385 -23.61 9.71 -23.53
CA PRO A 385 -24.50 8.61 -23.13
C PRO A 385 -25.23 8.82 -21.80
N PHE A 386 -24.96 9.91 -21.08
CA PHE A 386 -25.58 10.19 -19.79
C PHE A 386 -26.39 11.49 -19.85
N ASP A 387 -27.56 11.47 -19.21
CA ASP A 387 -28.33 12.67 -18.98
C ASP A 387 -28.21 13.07 -17.50
N PHE A 388 -28.03 14.37 -17.26
CA PHE A 388 -27.85 14.92 -15.92
C PHE A 388 -28.86 16.04 -15.73
N SER A 389 -29.74 15.88 -14.73
CA SER A 389 -30.66 16.94 -14.33
C SER A 389 -29.92 18.08 -13.63
N GLU A 390 -30.57 19.23 -13.47
CA GLU A 390 -30.04 20.34 -12.67
C GLU A 390 -29.76 19.91 -11.21
N ALA A 391 -30.64 19.07 -10.65
CA ALA A 391 -30.46 18.49 -9.33
C ALA A 391 -29.24 17.54 -9.26
N ASP A 392 -28.96 16.77 -10.32
CA ASP A 392 -27.76 15.94 -10.37
C ASP A 392 -26.48 16.79 -10.36
N PHE A 393 -26.45 17.91 -11.10
CA PHE A 393 -25.30 18.81 -11.11
C PHE A 393 -25.03 19.40 -9.73
N GLU A 394 -26.05 19.91 -9.04
CA GLU A 394 -25.89 20.49 -7.71
C GLU A 394 -25.44 19.45 -6.69
N ARG A 395 -26.00 18.23 -6.73
CA ARG A 395 -25.57 17.12 -5.86
C ARG A 395 -24.12 16.71 -6.12
N ILE A 396 -23.75 16.48 -7.38
CA ILE A 396 -22.39 16.07 -7.76
C ILE A 396 -21.38 17.13 -7.36
N LYS A 397 -21.71 18.40 -7.56
CA LYS A 397 -20.86 19.53 -7.17
C LYS A 397 -20.68 19.58 -5.65
N LEU A 398 -21.75 19.45 -4.87
CA LEU A 398 -21.69 19.43 -3.42
C LEU A 398 -20.81 18.28 -2.90
N ASP A 399 -20.98 17.07 -3.44
CA ASP A 399 -20.17 15.90 -3.08
C ASP A 399 -18.68 16.11 -3.43
N SER A 400 -18.41 16.67 -4.62
CA SER A 400 -17.05 16.97 -5.10
C SER A 400 -16.38 18.04 -4.23
N ASP A 401 -17.07 19.14 -3.94
CA ASP A 401 -16.57 20.21 -3.08
C ASP A 401 -16.30 19.69 -1.65
N GLY A 402 -17.17 18.83 -1.11
CA GLY A 402 -16.95 18.17 0.18
C GLY A 402 -15.74 17.25 0.19
N ALA A 403 -15.44 16.58 -0.92
CA ALA A 403 -14.29 15.68 -1.06
C ALA A 403 -12.97 16.46 -1.24
N VAL A 404 -13.01 17.59 -1.94
CA VAL A 404 -11.90 18.54 -2.01
C VAL A 404 -11.60 19.09 -0.61
N ALA A 405 -12.61 19.60 0.10
CA ALA A 405 -12.47 20.13 1.46
C ALA A 405 -11.89 19.09 2.43
N GLY A 406 -12.37 17.84 2.36
CA GLY A 406 -11.85 16.75 3.17
C GLY A 406 -10.37 16.45 2.93
N THR A 407 -9.86 16.73 1.73
CA THR A 407 -8.45 16.50 1.39
C THR A 407 -7.56 17.69 1.70
N GLU A 408 -8.07 18.92 1.50
CA GLU A 408 -7.41 20.14 1.98
C GLU A 408 -7.19 20.06 3.49
N LEU A 409 -8.16 19.52 4.23
CA LEU A 409 -8.01 19.27 5.66
C LEU A 409 -6.90 18.25 5.98
N VAL A 410 -6.75 17.18 5.18
CA VAL A 410 -5.61 16.25 5.33
C VAL A 410 -4.28 16.97 5.08
N ALA A 411 -4.21 17.85 4.08
CA ALA A 411 -3.02 18.63 3.77
C ALA A 411 -2.66 19.60 4.92
N GLU A 412 -3.64 20.33 5.46
CA GLU A 412 -3.45 21.21 6.62
C GLU A 412 -2.93 20.43 7.84
N VAL A 413 -3.51 19.25 8.09
CA VAL A 413 -3.07 18.37 9.19
C VAL A 413 -1.64 17.91 8.98
N LYS A 414 -1.28 17.48 7.76
CA LYS A 414 0.08 17.05 7.42
C LYS A 414 1.07 18.19 7.65
N GLU A 415 0.77 19.38 7.16
CA GLU A 415 1.59 20.58 7.34
C GLU A 415 1.78 20.89 8.83
N ARG A 416 0.70 20.89 9.61
CA ARG A 416 0.73 21.17 11.05
C ARG A 416 1.52 20.13 11.84
N MET A 417 1.44 18.86 11.45
CA MET A 417 2.17 17.78 12.12
C MET A 417 3.63 17.69 11.70
N GLY A 418 3.98 18.17 10.50
CA GLY A 418 5.32 18.08 9.95
C GLY A 418 5.88 16.65 10.03
N ASP A 419 7.06 16.51 10.63
CA ASP A 419 7.74 15.22 10.75
C ASP A 419 7.02 14.20 11.63
N LEU A 420 6.03 14.61 12.43
CA LEU A 420 5.20 13.72 13.24
C LEU A 420 4.03 13.12 12.47
N TRP A 421 3.80 13.53 11.22
CA TRP A 421 2.81 12.87 10.38
C TRP A 421 3.23 11.42 10.12
N PRO A 422 2.42 10.42 10.52
CA PRO A 422 2.78 9.00 10.38
C PRO A 422 2.53 8.53 8.95
N ASP A 423 3.42 8.92 8.03
CA ASP A 423 3.34 8.48 6.64
C ASP A 423 3.32 6.95 6.56
N LYS A 424 2.40 6.39 5.78
CA LYS A 424 2.14 4.94 5.69
C LYS A 424 1.71 4.28 7.02
N GLY A 425 1.24 5.08 7.98
CA GLY A 425 0.59 4.62 9.21
C GLY A 425 1.55 4.19 10.33
N PHE A 426 2.83 4.52 10.26
CA PHE A 426 3.81 4.22 11.31
C PHE A 426 4.74 5.41 11.58
N ILE A 427 5.41 5.40 12.74
CA ILE A 427 6.39 6.40 13.16
C ILE A 427 7.55 5.71 13.88
N GLU A 428 8.71 6.36 13.99
CA GLU A 428 9.84 5.85 14.78
C GLU A 428 9.42 5.58 16.23
N GLN A 429 10.00 4.55 16.86
CA GLN A 429 9.55 4.08 18.17
C GLN A 429 9.67 5.16 19.25
N GLU A 430 10.72 5.97 19.19
CA GLU A 430 11.02 7.04 20.14
C GLU A 430 10.04 8.22 20.02
N ARG A 431 9.40 8.36 18.85
CA ARG A 431 8.49 9.46 18.51
C ARG A 431 7.02 9.05 18.57
N TYR A 432 6.75 7.81 18.98
CA TYR A 432 5.41 7.23 18.98
C TYR A 432 4.43 8.00 19.88
N ASP A 433 4.83 8.29 21.11
CA ASP A 433 3.97 8.98 22.08
C ASP A 433 3.75 10.45 21.68
N GLU A 434 4.79 11.10 21.14
CA GLU A 434 4.71 12.47 20.62
C GLU A 434 3.75 12.55 19.41
N CYS A 435 3.87 11.61 18.46
CA CYS A 435 2.98 11.50 17.32
C CYS A 435 1.53 11.26 17.77
N LYS A 436 1.30 10.35 18.72
CA LYS A 436 -0.03 10.10 19.29
C LYS A 436 -0.63 11.34 19.95
N ALA A 437 0.16 12.08 20.74
CA ALA A 437 -0.29 13.31 21.38
C ALA A 437 -0.62 14.40 20.34
N ALA A 438 0.20 14.56 19.30
CA ALA A 438 -0.05 15.49 18.21
C ALA A 438 -1.34 15.15 17.44
N LEU A 439 -1.55 13.87 17.11
CA LEU A 439 -2.80 13.38 16.49
C LEU A 439 -4.03 13.67 17.35
N HIS A 440 -3.91 13.50 18.67
CA HIS A 440 -5.00 13.81 19.60
C HIS A 440 -5.35 15.30 19.60
N LYS A 441 -4.34 16.18 19.65
CA LYS A 441 -4.53 17.63 19.60
C LYS A 441 -5.19 18.05 18.28
N VAL A 442 -4.68 17.53 17.17
CA VAL A 442 -5.22 17.82 15.84
C VAL A 442 -6.67 17.35 15.73
N LYS A 443 -7.00 16.16 16.22
CA LYS A 443 -8.39 15.67 16.24
C LYS A 443 -9.32 16.63 16.96
N GLY A 444 -8.92 17.14 18.13
CA GLY A 444 -9.72 18.12 18.88
C GLY A 444 -10.05 19.35 18.04
N LEU A 445 -9.04 19.91 17.37
CA LEU A 445 -9.21 21.09 16.52
C LEU A 445 -10.12 20.81 15.31
N ILE A 446 -9.97 19.64 14.68
CA ILE A 446 -10.84 19.26 13.56
C ILE A 446 -12.30 19.11 14.01
N LEU A 447 -12.54 18.48 15.18
CA LEU A 447 -13.89 18.34 15.72
C LEU A 447 -14.52 19.69 16.05
N GLU A 448 -13.74 20.65 16.56
CA GLU A 448 -14.22 22.02 16.80
C GLU A 448 -14.57 22.76 15.50
N GLN A 449 -13.81 22.52 14.42
CA GLN A 449 -14.04 23.13 13.11
C GLN A 449 -15.23 22.51 12.35
N LEU A 450 -15.44 21.19 12.50
CA LEU A 450 -16.43 20.45 11.72
C LEU A 450 -17.75 20.18 12.45
N ALA A 451 -17.83 20.41 13.76
CA ALA A 451 -19.02 20.13 14.53
C ALA A 451 -19.34 21.24 15.54
N GLU A 452 -20.55 21.80 15.40
CA GLU A 452 -21.05 22.90 16.23
C GLU A 452 -21.85 22.37 17.43
N THR A 453 -22.43 21.17 17.33
CA THR A 453 -23.20 20.52 18.39
C THR A 453 -22.51 19.24 18.90
N ASP A 454 -22.84 18.81 20.12
CA ASP A 454 -22.31 17.56 20.67
C ASP A 454 -22.82 16.32 19.91
N GLU A 455 -23.98 16.42 19.25
CA GLU A 455 -24.52 15.40 18.35
C GLU A 455 -23.73 15.33 17.03
N GLU A 456 -23.39 16.48 16.43
CA GLU A 456 -22.50 16.54 15.27
C GLU A 456 -21.09 16.06 15.61
N LYS A 457 -20.59 16.35 16.83
CA LYS A 457 -19.31 15.83 17.32
C LYS A 457 -19.36 14.31 17.48
N ALA A 458 -20.46 13.76 18.02
CA ALA A 458 -20.65 12.33 18.14
C ALA A 458 -20.76 11.63 16.78
N GLU A 459 -21.47 12.23 15.81
CA GLU A 459 -21.61 11.69 14.46
C GLU A 459 -20.28 11.76 13.68
N THR A 460 -19.54 12.86 13.80
CA THR A 460 -18.19 13.03 13.22
C THR A 460 -17.18 12.09 13.88
N ASP A 461 -17.30 11.84 15.19
CA ASP A 461 -16.47 10.87 15.94
C ASP A 461 -16.81 9.39 15.63
N VAL A 462 -17.94 9.11 14.98
CA VAL A 462 -18.36 7.75 14.55
C VAL A 462 -18.05 7.47 13.07
N SER A 463 -17.78 8.51 12.26
CA SER A 463 -17.31 8.39 10.88
C SER A 463 -16.06 7.49 10.74
N SER A 464 -15.99 6.70 9.68
CA SER A 464 -14.92 5.71 9.40
C SER A 464 -13.51 6.29 9.41
N ASP A 465 -13.38 7.59 9.15
CA ASP A 465 -12.10 8.23 8.86
C ASP A 465 -11.39 8.71 10.13
N PHE A 466 -12.18 9.05 11.16
CA PHE A 466 -11.67 9.25 12.52
C PHE A 466 -11.43 7.94 13.27
N ARG A 467 -11.83 6.79 12.71
CA ARG A 467 -11.65 5.47 13.35
C ARG A 467 -10.18 5.10 13.53
N SER A 468 -9.29 5.57 12.63
CA SER A 468 -7.83 5.47 12.78
C SER A 468 -7.34 6.20 14.03
N ILE A 469 -7.80 7.43 14.26
CA ILE A 469 -7.45 8.22 15.44
C ILE A 469 -8.20 7.70 16.70
N LYS A 470 -9.41 7.17 16.55
CA LYS A 470 -10.21 6.59 17.64
C LYS A 470 -9.62 5.26 18.15
N GLN A 471 -9.06 4.42 17.28
CA GLN A 471 -8.37 3.19 17.67
C GLN A 471 -7.09 3.49 18.48
N VAL A 472 -6.30 4.48 18.01
CA VAL A 472 -5.17 5.05 18.76
C VAL A 472 -5.59 5.49 20.18
N LEU A 473 -6.74 6.17 20.29
CA LEU A 473 -7.24 6.70 21.56
C LEU A 473 -7.85 5.66 22.49
N ARG A 474 -8.46 4.60 21.95
CA ARG A 474 -8.92 3.43 22.74
C ARG A 474 -7.74 2.70 23.37
N GLU A 475 -6.63 2.57 22.65
CA GLU A 475 -5.40 1.94 23.15
C GLU A 475 -4.70 2.77 24.23
N ILE A 476 -4.70 4.11 24.10
CA ILE A 476 -4.21 5.04 25.15
C ILE A 476 -5.10 4.97 26.40
N SER A 477 -6.43 4.90 26.22
CA SER A 477 -7.38 4.79 27.34
C SER A 477 -7.28 3.43 28.06
N ALA A 478 -6.87 2.37 27.36
CA ALA A 478 -6.62 1.05 27.93
C ALA A 478 -5.29 0.98 28.70
N THR A 479 -4.26 1.70 28.26
CA THR A 479 -2.98 1.82 28.98
C THR A 479 -3.07 2.77 30.18
N ALA A 480 -3.88 3.83 30.09
CA ALA A 480 -4.16 4.70 31.25
C ALA A 480 -4.98 3.99 32.37
N LYS A 481 -5.70 2.93 32.04
CA LYS A 481 -6.45 2.10 33.02
C LYS A 481 -5.61 0.99 33.66
N SER A 482 -4.43 0.65 33.14
CA SER A 482 -3.60 -0.40 33.75
C SER A 482 -2.80 0.08 34.97
N ASP A 483 -2.73 1.40 35.21
CA ASP A 483 -1.97 1.97 36.33
C ASP A 483 -2.83 2.32 37.56
N SER A 484 -4.14 2.03 37.53
CA SER A 484 -5.01 2.27 38.68
C SER A 484 -6.14 1.25 38.81
N GLU A 485 -5.85 0.01 39.19
CA GLU A 485 -6.82 -0.78 39.96
C GLU A 485 -6.12 -1.86 40.79
N LYS A 486 -6.08 -1.60 42.11
CA LYS A 486 -5.73 -2.61 43.12
C LYS A 486 -6.86 -3.64 43.21
N ALA A 487 -6.42 -4.87 43.47
CA ALA A 487 -7.18 -6.11 43.55
C ALA A 487 -8.51 -6.06 44.35
N ALA A 488 -9.50 -6.79 43.82
CA ALA A 488 -10.62 -7.36 44.57
C ALA A 488 -10.87 -8.81 44.07
N PRO A 489 -11.48 -9.68 44.89
CA PRO A 489 -11.04 -11.07 45.06
C PRO A 489 -11.57 -12.05 44.00
N TYR A 490 -10.70 -12.99 43.63
CA TYR A 490 -11.00 -14.15 42.77
C TYR A 490 -11.83 -15.19 43.53
N ASP A 491 -12.94 -15.61 42.94
CA ASP A 491 -13.76 -16.72 43.42
C ASP A 491 -13.46 -18.02 42.65
N SER A 492 -13.13 -19.07 43.40
CA SER A 492 -13.00 -20.50 43.05
C SER A 492 -12.07 -20.92 41.89
N ILE A 493 -10.83 -21.31 42.23
CA ILE A 493 -9.94 -22.09 41.36
C ILE A 493 -10.51 -23.51 41.22
N ARG A 494 -10.95 -23.90 40.02
CA ARG A 494 -11.09 -25.32 39.68
C ARG A 494 -9.69 -25.94 39.62
N SER A 495 -9.41 -26.89 40.52
CA SER A 495 -8.16 -27.64 40.51
C SER A 495 -8.21 -28.70 39.40
N GLY A 496 -7.27 -28.66 38.46
CA GLY A 496 -7.17 -29.60 37.34
C GLY A 496 -6.88 -28.96 35.99
N TYR A 497 -6.84 -29.79 34.94
CA TYR A 497 -6.75 -29.30 33.56
C TYR A 497 -8.09 -28.73 33.11
N ASP A 498 -8.07 -27.68 32.30
CA ASP A 498 -9.24 -27.07 31.67
C ASP A 498 -8.83 -26.39 30.35
N ILE A 499 -9.79 -25.82 29.62
CA ILE A 499 -9.53 -24.93 28.50
C ILE A 499 -9.71 -23.47 28.95
N SER A 500 -8.76 -22.60 28.61
CA SER A 500 -8.86 -21.15 28.86
C SER A 500 -10.15 -20.57 28.29
N THR A 501 -10.68 -19.50 28.89
CA THR A 501 -11.94 -18.87 28.47
C THR A 501 -11.97 -18.38 27.03
N ASN A 502 -10.81 -18.10 26.43
CA ASN A 502 -10.69 -17.72 25.02
C ASN A 502 -10.47 -18.92 24.06
N GLY A 503 -10.41 -20.14 24.58
CA GLY A 503 -10.23 -21.38 23.81
C GLY A 503 -8.83 -21.55 23.21
N ILE A 504 -7.84 -20.76 23.63
CA ILE A 504 -6.50 -20.72 23.02
C ILE A 504 -5.50 -21.62 23.75
N TRP A 505 -5.70 -21.86 25.05
CA TRP A 505 -4.79 -22.64 25.88
C TRP A 505 -5.49 -23.79 26.57
N ILE A 506 -4.80 -24.92 26.68
CA ILE A 506 -5.03 -25.87 27.78
C ILE A 506 -4.34 -25.29 29.01
N VAL A 507 -5.12 -25.13 30.07
CA VAL A 507 -4.65 -24.61 31.37
C VAL A 507 -4.62 -25.73 32.40
N ASN A 508 -3.75 -25.61 33.40
CA ASN A 508 -3.76 -26.46 34.59
C ASN A 508 -3.72 -25.56 35.82
N ASN A 509 -4.73 -25.66 36.69
CA ASN A 509 -4.89 -24.79 37.86
C ASN A 509 -4.81 -23.29 37.50
N GLY A 510 -5.35 -22.91 36.33
CA GLY A 510 -5.36 -21.53 35.84
C GLY A 510 -4.09 -21.05 35.14
N GLN A 511 -3.04 -21.87 35.02
CA GLN A 511 -1.82 -21.53 34.27
C GLN A 511 -1.80 -22.16 32.89
N ASN A 512 -1.31 -21.42 31.89
CA ASN A 512 -1.18 -21.88 30.50
C ASN A 512 -0.14 -23.00 30.39
N VAL A 513 -0.56 -24.17 29.91
CA VAL A 513 0.32 -25.35 29.74
C VAL A 513 0.60 -25.64 28.27
N LEU A 514 -0.42 -25.56 27.40
CA LEU A 514 -0.27 -25.86 25.98
C LEU A 514 -1.10 -24.93 25.11
N TRP A 515 -0.45 -24.29 24.15
CA TRP A 515 -1.11 -23.43 23.17
C TRP A 515 -1.78 -24.27 22.07
N LEU A 516 -3.01 -23.93 21.70
CA LEU A 516 -3.81 -24.62 20.68
C LEU A 516 -3.80 -23.84 19.35
N PRO A 517 -3.20 -24.40 18.29
CA PRO A 517 -3.30 -23.87 16.94
C PRO A 517 -4.76 -23.73 16.48
N PRO A 518 -5.10 -22.79 15.58
CA PRO A 518 -6.47 -22.52 15.16
C PRO A 518 -7.28 -23.76 14.76
N GLN A 519 -6.66 -24.73 14.09
CA GLN A 519 -7.31 -25.97 13.66
C GLN A 519 -7.64 -26.95 14.81
N TYR A 520 -7.04 -26.78 15.98
CA TYR A 520 -7.26 -27.62 17.18
C TYR A 520 -7.99 -26.88 18.31
N ARG A 521 -8.51 -25.69 18.03
CA ARG A 521 -9.30 -24.94 19.02
C ARG A 521 -10.67 -25.59 19.19
N PRO A 522 -11.15 -25.77 20.43
CA PRO A 522 -12.35 -26.54 20.71
C PRO A 522 -13.61 -25.84 20.19
N GLU A 523 -14.46 -26.59 19.50
CA GLU A 523 -15.90 -26.28 19.43
C GLU A 523 -16.62 -26.89 20.64
N THR A 524 -16.16 -28.07 21.07
CA THR A 524 -16.56 -28.73 22.30
C THR A 524 -15.35 -29.40 22.93
N PHE A 525 -15.36 -29.57 24.25
CA PHE A 525 -14.31 -30.30 24.94
C PHE A 525 -14.85 -30.96 26.21
N THR A 526 -14.14 -31.97 26.68
CA THR A 526 -14.36 -32.55 28.00
C THR A 526 -13.02 -32.84 28.66
N VAL A 527 -12.98 -32.74 29.98
CA VAL A 527 -11.79 -33.06 30.77
C VAL A 527 -12.14 -34.11 31.82
N ALA A 528 -11.34 -35.16 31.86
CA ALA A 528 -11.39 -36.19 32.88
C ALA A 528 -9.97 -36.39 33.44
N ASP A 529 -9.79 -36.04 34.71
CA ASP A 529 -8.51 -36.05 35.42
C ASP A 529 -7.39 -35.29 34.67
N SER A 530 -6.43 -36.02 34.10
CA SER A 530 -5.33 -35.47 33.31
C SER A 530 -5.51 -35.63 31.81
N THR A 531 -6.71 -36.01 31.37
CA THR A 531 -7.03 -36.21 29.95
C THR A 531 -7.97 -35.12 29.47
N VAL A 532 -7.54 -34.39 28.45
CA VAL A 532 -8.32 -33.36 27.77
C VAL A 532 -8.69 -33.89 26.38
N ALA A 533 -9.99 -33.95 26.08
CA ALA A 533 -10.51 -34.34 24.78
C ALA A 533 -11.19 -33.14 24.11
N ILE A 534 -10.79 -32.82 22.88
CA ILE A 534 -11.21 -31.66 22.12
C ILE A 534 -11.84 -32.08 20.80
N GLY A 535 -13.10 -31.69 20.57
CA GLY A 535 -13.73 -31.72 19.27
C GLY A 535 -13.29 -30.51 18.46
N CYS A 536 -12.54 -30.76 17.38
CA CYS A 536 -11.98 -29.71 16.53
C CYS A 536 -12.92 -29.36 15.37
N ARG A 537 -12.84 -28.12 14.87
CA ARG A 537 -13.57 -27.62 13.70
C ARG A 537 -13.41 -28.45 12.41
N SER A 538 -12.32 -29.22 12.31
CA SER A 538 -12.05 -30.12 11.20
C SER A 538 -12.86 -31.43 11.25
N GLY A 539 -13.68 -31.65 12.29
CA GLY A 539 -14.38 -32.91 12.55
C GLY A 539 -13.51 -33.98 13.21
N CYS A 540 -12.28 -33.66 13.62
CA CYS A 540 -11.37 -34.58 14.29
C CYS A 540 -11.49 -34.48 15.82
N LEU A 541 -11.35 -35.61 16.53
CA LEU A 541 -11.26 -35.66 17.99
C LEU A 541 -9.79 -35.74 18.42
N LEU A 542 -9.34 -34.76 19.20
CA LEU A 542 -7.98 -34.69 19.74
C LEU A 542 -8.01 -35.06 21.22
N VAL A 543 -7.37 -36.16 21.61
CA VAL A 543 -7.30 -36.62 23.00
C VAL A 543 -5.87 -36.54 23.49
N MET A 544 -5.63 -35.75 24.53
CA MET A 544 -4.31 -35.58 25.13
C MET A 544 -4.34 -35.98 26.60
N ARG A 545 -3.45 -36.88 27.00
CA ARG A 545 -3.27 -37.29 28.39
C ARG A 545 -1.95 -36.74 28.92
N PHE A 546 -2.03 -35.91 29.95
CA PHE A 546 -0.87 -35.36 30.64
C PHE A 546 -0.44 -36.33 31.74
N GLN A 547 0.86 -36.66 31.80
CA GLN A 547 1.45 -37.38 32.92
C GLN A 547 2.04 -36.36 33.89
N ARG A 548 1.80 -36.54 35.20
CA ARG A 548 2.54 -35.77 36.22
C ARG A 548 4.01 -36.18 36.11
N MET A 549 4.90 -35.20 35.91
CA MET A 549 6.33 -35.38 36.15
C MET A 549 6.61 -35.43 37.66
#